data_AF-A0A968K4W2-F1
#
_entry.id   AF-A0A968K4W2-F1
#
_cell.length_a   1.000
_cell.length_b   1.000
_cell.length_c   1.000
_cell.angle_alpha   90.00
_cell.angle_beta   90.00
_cell.angle_gamma   90.00
#
_symmetry.space_group_name_H-M   'P 1'
#
loop_
_entity.id
_entity.type
_entity.pdbx_description
1 polymer ?
#
loop_
_entity_poly.entity_id
_entity_poly.type
_entity_poly.pdbx_seq_one_letter_code
_entity_poly.pdbx_strand_id
1 'polypeptide(L)'
;MQWHDWLWLVLVMALAVYASLRYFANMDIYELVILNLSAISLVFAGCVWHSIRTLAISAGILSFIAISLYADTLSNAGDIFLLEYLLASQSA
;
A
#
# COMPACT_ATOMS: atom_id res chain seq x y z
N MET A 1 -4.17 6.54 -23.34
CA MET A 1 -3.97 7.03 -21.97
C MET A 1 -4.65 8.37 -21.82
N GLN A 2 -5.62 8.46 -20.90
CA GLN A 2 -6.27 9.71 -20.52
C GLN A 2 -5.42 10.46 -19.49
N TRP A 3 -5.73 11.74 -19.23
CA TRP A 3 -5.03 12.55 -18.22
C TRP A 3 -5.03 11.92 -16.81
N HIS A 4 -6.12 11.24 -16.44
CA HIS A 4 -6.21 10.53 -15.16
C HIS A 4 -5.19 9.39 -15.04
N ASP A 5 -4.79 8.76 -16.15
CA ASP A 5 -3.80 7.67 -16.16
C ASP A 5 -2.40 8.19 -15.79
N TRP A 6 -2.08 9.41 -16.24
CA TRP A 6 -0.85 10.09 -15.86
C TRP A 6 -0.81 10.44 -14.38
N LEU A 7 -1.92 10.95 -13.83
CA LEU A 7 -2.04 11.19 -12.39
C LEU A 7 -1.83 9.91 -11.57
N TRP A 8 -2.44 8.80 -12.01
CA TRP A 8 -2.26 7.50 -11.36
C TRP A 8 -0.80 7.02 -11.42
N LEU A 9 -0.18 7.10 -12.60
CA LEU A 9 1.22 6.71 -12.81
C LEU A 9 2.14 7.53 -11.90
N VAL A 10 2.01 8.85 -11.88
CA VAL A 10 2.84 9.74 -11.07
C VAL A 10 2.65 9.43 -9.58
N LEU A 11 1.42 9.20 -9.13
CA LEU A 11 1.12 8.87 -7.74
C LEU A 11 1.80 7.56 -7.32
N VAL A 12 1.64 6.49 -8.10
CA VAL A 12 2.23 5.18 -7.77
C VAL A 12 3.76 5.23 -7.83
N MET A 13 4.33 5.89 -8.84
CA MET A 13 5.78 6.05 -8.95
C MET A 13 6.36 6.88 -7.79
N ALA A 14 5.68 7.96 -7.39
CA ALA A 14 6.10 8.77 -6.25
C ALA A 14 6.09 7.95 -4.94
N LEU A 15 5.06 7.12 -4.73
CA LEU A 15 5.00 6.22 -3.58
C LEU A 15 6.10 5.16 -3.59
N ALA A 16 6.37 4.55 -4.74
CA ALA A 16 7.44 3.55 -4.87
C ALA A 16 8.83 4.14 -4.62
N VAL A 17 9.10 5.33 -5.16
CA VAL A 17 10.34 6.07 -4.90
C VAL A 17 10.45 6.47 -3.43
N TYR A 18 9.37 6.99 -2.84
CA TYR A 18 9.34 7.34 -1.42
C TYR A 18 9.62 6.13 -0.52
N ALA A 19 8.97 5.00 -0.77
CA ALA A 19 9.21 3.76 -0.03
C ALA A 19 10.66 3.28 -0.19
N SER A 20 11.19 3.32 -1.42
CA SER A 20 12.58 2.97 -1.70
C SER A 20 13.52 3.87 -0.89
N LEU A 21 13.35 5.20 -0.91
CA LEU A 21 14.23 6.12 -0.19
C LEU A 21 14.13 5.98 1.33
N ARG A 22 12.92 5.75 1.86
CA ARG A 22 12.69 5.62 3.30
C ARG A 22 13.26 4.32 3.87
N TYR A 23 13.16 3.24 3.11
CA TYR A 23 13.50 1.89 3.57
C TYR A 23 14.74 1.31 2.88
N PHE A 24 15.44 2.09 2.04
CA PHE A 24 16.61 1.63 1.27
C PHE A 24 17.65 0.91 2.12
N ALA A 25 17.97 1.47 3.28
CA ALA A 25 18.99 0.91 4.18
C ALA A 25 18.61 -0.46 4.76
N ASN A 26 17.32 -0.79 4.78
CA ASN A 26 16.79 -2.06 5.29
C ASN A 26 16.33 -2.99 4.16
N MET A 27 16.40 -2.56 2.90
CA MET A 27 15.96 -3.34 1.74
C MET A 27 17.14 -4.02 1.06
N ASP A 28 17.00 -5.31 0.80
CA ASP A 28 17.86 -6.05 -0.10
C ASP A 28 17.47 -5.85 -1.58
N ILE A 29 18.23 -6.49 -2.48
CA ILE A 29 17.98 -6.41 -3.92
C ILE A 29 16.66 -7.06 -4.33
N TYR A 30 16.22 -8.12 -3.64
CA TYR A 30 14.96 -8.81 -3.96
C TYR A 30 13.77 -7.91 -3.62
N GLU A 31 13.79 -7.29 -2.45
CA GLU A 31 12.72 -6.40 -1.99
C GLU A 31 12.61 -5.16 -2.88
N LEU A 32 13.73 -4.59 -3.30
CA LEU A 32 13.76 -3.50 -4.27
C LEU A 32 13.11 -3.92 -5.61
N VAL A 33 13.45 -5.10 -6.12
CA VAL A 33 12.90 -5.62 -7.39
C VAL A 33 11.40 -5.90 -7.26
N ILE A 34 10.96 -6.53 -6.17
CA ILE A 34 9.55 -6.81 -5.88
C ILE A 34 8.76 -5.50 -5.77
N LEU A 35 9.29 -4.49 -5.09
CA LEU A 35 8.66 -3.18 -4.97
C LEU A 35 8.43 -2.54 -6.35
N ASN A 36 9.46 -2.53 -7.20
CA ASN A 36 9.38 -1.95 -8.54
C ASN A 36 8.41 -2.73 -9.43
N LEU A 37 8.46 -4.06 -9.42
CA LEU A 37 7.52 -4.90 -10.18
C LEU A 37 6.08 -4.72 -9.70
N SER A 38 5.87 -4.60 -8.38
CA SER A 38 4.56 -4.34 -7.79
C SER A 38 4.03 -2.97 -8.21
N ALA A 39 4.87 -1.94 -8.18
CA ALA A 39 4.51 -0.60 -8.63
C ALA A 39 4.11 -0.59 -10.11
N ILE A 40 4.90 -1.22 -10.99
CA ILE A 40 4.61 -1.35 -12.42
C ILE A 40 3.29 -2.09 -12.64
N SER A 41 3.09 -3.21 -11.92
CA SER A 41 1.86 -4.00 -12.00
C SER A 41 0.63 -3.20 -11.56
N LEU A 42 0.75 -2.38 -10.51
CA LEU A 42 -0.32 -1.52 -10.01
C LEU A 42 -0.64 -0.37 -10.97
N VAL A 43 0.37 0.23 -11.61
CA VAL A 43 0.19 1.21 -12.69
C VAL A 43 -0.57 0.57 -13.85
N PHE A 44 -0.13 -0.61 -14.30
CA PHE A 44 -0.78 -1.34 -15.39
C PHE A 44 -2.23 -1.69 -15.04
N ALA A 45 -2.48 -2.26 -13.86
CA ALA A 45 -3.83 -2.61 -13.39
C ALA A 45 -4.75 -1.39 -13.30
N GLY A 46 -4.25 -0.26 -12.79
CA GLY A 46 -5.05 0.97 -12.71
C GLY A 46 -5.29 1.64 -14.07
N CYS A 47 -4.42 1.44 -15.06
CA CYS A 47 -4.63 1.90 -16.43
C CYS A 47 -5.66 1.04 -17.17
N VAL A 48 -5.59 -0.30 -17.03
CA VAL A 48 -6.55 -1.23 -17.65
C VAL A 48 -7.92 -1.12 -16.98
N TRP A 49 -7.95 -1.04 -15.65
CA TRP A 49 -9.17 -0.96 -14.85
C TRP A 49 -9.17 0.27 -13.94
N HIS A 50 -9.85 1.32 -14.40
CA HIS A 50 -10.00 2.56 -13.63
C HIS A 50 -10.62 2.35 -12.23
N SER A 51 -11.51 1.37 -12.06
CA SER A 51 -12.15 1.07 -10.78
C SER A 51 -11.16 0.57 -9.70
N ILE A 52 -10.02 0.00 -10.09
CA ILE A 52 -9.00 -0.47 -9.15
C ILE A 52 -8.31 0.70 -8.43
N ARG A 53 -8.28 1.90 -9.02
CA ARG A 53 -7.60 3.06 -8.42
C ARG A 53 -8.22 3.46 -7.09
N THR A 54 -9.54 3.54 -7.04
CA THR A 54 -10.25 3.91 -5.81
C THR A 54 -10.07 2.85 -4.73
N LEU A 55 -10.12 1.57 -5.10
CA LEU A 55 -9.87 0.45 -4.19
C LEU A 55 -8.43 0.44 -3.65
N ALA A 56 -7.45 0.68 -4.50
CA ALA A 56 -6.04 0.71 -4.09
C ALA A 56 -5.74 1.91 -3.17
N ILE A 57 -6.32 3.08 -3.46
CA ILE A 57 -6.17 4.27 -2.61
C ILE A 57 -6.86 4.04 -1.26
N SER A 58 -8.10 3.54 -1.25
CA SER A 58 -8.82 3.29 0.01
C SER A 58 -8.10 2.24 0.84
N ALA A 59 -7.66 1.14 0.24
CA ALA A 59 -6.85 0.13 0.90
C ALA A 59 -5.55 0.72 1.48
N GLY A 60 -4.83 1.53 0.71
CA GLY A 60 -3.60 2.19 1.18
C GLY A 60 -3.82 3.11 2.38
N ILE A 61 -4.84 3.97 2.33
CA ILE A 61 -5.21 4.82 3.48
C ILE A 61 -5.55 3.97 4.70
N LEU A 62 -6.33 2.91 4.49
CA LEU A 62 -6.75 2.01 5.55
C LEU A 62 -5.56 1.26 6.17
N SER A 63 -4.57 0.87 5.35
CA SER A 63 -3.30 0.31 5.84
C SER A 63 -2.49 1.31 6.67
N PHE A 64 -2.40 2.58 6.26
CA PHE A 64 -1.73 3.60 7.09
C PHE A 64 -2.42 3.86 8.42
N ILE A 65 -3.76 3.86 8.44
CA ILE A 65 -4.55 3.92 9.67
C ILE A 65 -4.24 2.71 10.54
N ALA A 66 -4.24 1.51 9.96
CA ALA A 66 -3.92 0.27 10.66
C ALA A 66 -2.53 0.32 11.31
N ILE A 67 -1.50 0.72 10.55
CA ILE A 67 -0.12 0.86 11.03
C ILE A 67 -0.05 1.88 12.19
N SER A 68 -0.81 2.97 12.10
CA SER A 68 -0.86 3.99 13.17
C SER A 68 -1.53 3.47 14.44
N LEU A 69 -2.54 2.59 14.30
CA LEU A 69 -3.21 1.92 15.42
C LEU A 69 -2.32 0.90 16.13
N TYR A 70 -1.40 0.24 15.40
CA TYR A 70 -0.46 -0.70 16.01
C TYR A 70 0.48 -0.05 17.03
N ALA A 71 0.77 1.27 16.92
CA ALA A 71 1.53 2.05 17.91
C ALA A 71 2.75 1.31 18.50
N ASP A 72 3.58 0.72 17.63
CA ASP A 72 4.78 -0.08 17.96
C ASP A 72 4.56 -1.37 18.75
N THR A 73 3.31 -1.72 19.06
CA THR A 73 2.96 -2.91 19.85
C THR A 73 2.10 -3.85 19.03
N LEU A 74 2.69 -4.95 18.56
CA LEU A 74 1.97 -5.97 17.79
C LEU A 74 0.79 -6.59 18.58
N SER A 75 0.84 -6.52 19.92
CA SER A 75 -0.23 -6.95 20.83
C SER A 75 -1.54 -6.19 20.65
N ASN A 76 -1.52 -4.96 20.13
CA ASN A 76 -2.73 -4.16 19.93
C ASN A 76 -3.65 -4.70 18.83
N ALA A 77 -3.22 -5.73 18.08
CA ALA A 77 -4.05 -6.41 17.07
C ALA A 77 -5.32 -7.04 17.63
N GLY A 78 -5.30 -7.53 18.87
CA GLY A 78 -6.45 -8.15 19.54
C GLY A 78 -7.20 -7.21 20.48
N ASP A 79 -6.63 -6.05 20.84
CA ASP A 79 -7.27 -5.10 21.75
C ASP A 79 -8.08 -4.02 21.02
N ILE A 80 -7.71 -3.74 19.76
CA ILE A 80 -8.39 -2.74 18.94
C ILE A 80 -9.38 -3.43 18.02
N PHE A 81 -10.68 -3.32 18.35
CA PHE A 81 -11.81 -3.91 17.59
C PHE A 81 -11.73 -3.67 16.07
N LEU A 82 -11.32 -2.48 15.64
CA LEU A 82 -11.18 -2.13 14.21
C LEU A 82 -10.08 -2.96 13.53
N LEU A 83 -8.98 -3.24 14.25
CA LEU A 83 -7.87 -4.04 13.76
C LEU A 83 -8.25 -5.53 13.73
N GLU A 84 -8.80 -6.08 14.81
CA GLU A 84 -9.14 -7.51 14.93
C GLU A 84 -10.21 -7.95 13.92
N TYR A 85 -11.35 -7.24 13.89
CA TYR A 85 -12.53 -7.67 13.14
C TYR A 85 -12.60 -7.15 11.71
N LEU A 86 -12.07 -5.95 11.45
CA LEU A 86 -12.26 -5.26 10.16
C LEU A 86 -11.02 -5.35 9.26
N LEU A 87 -9.81 -5.32 9.83
CA LEU A 87 -8.56 -5.20 9.06
C LEU A 87 -7.71 -6.47 9.05
N ALA A 88 -7.59 -7.15 10.19
CA ALA A 88 -6.85 -8.40 10.33
C ALA A 88 -7.71 -9.60 9.94
N SER A 89 -9.05 -9.46 9.97
CA SER A 89 -10.01 -10.55 9.73
C SER A 89 -9.66 -11.80 10.55
N GLN A 90 -9.07 -11.61 11.74
CA GLN A 90 -8.87 -12.66 12.73
C GLN A 90 -10.25 -12.87 13.35
N SER A 91 -11.08 -13.66 12.67
CA SER A 91 -12.32 -14.14 13.27
C SER A 91 -11.95 -14.88 14.54
N ALA A 92 -12.36 -14.35 15.69
CA ALA A 92 -12.50 -15.11 16.92
C ALA A 92 -13.40 -16.35 16.70
#